data_AF-A0A9X7AKD6-F1
#
_entry.id   AF-A0A9X7AKD6-F1
#
_cell.length_a   1.000
_cell.length_b   1.000
_cell.length_c   1.000
_cell.angle_alpha   90.00
_cell.angle_beta   90.00
_cell.angle_gamma   90.00
#
_symmetry.space_group_name_H-M   'P 1'
#
loop_
_entity.id
_entity.type
_entity.pdbx_description
1 polymer ?
#
loop_
_entity_poly.entity_id
_entity_poly.type
_entity_poly.pdbx_seq_one_letter_code
_entity_poly.pdbx_strand_id
1 'polypeptide(L)'
;MKTNNLPISLLQTQSNTYNVLNNIQVHVEVRDNPYNLALDNLFQMAARINKKRSFLFVSTILGKHLPIKPAVSLSSGFALAARYMEMLHNTSHPFQKEILNLISLEIDEIPEEVSRYQYPLQEEVLFIGFAETATALGHSMFQCFQNAKYVHTTRESIPNLESVITFEEEHSHATSHRCYVDESFFQNNNPIVLVDDEMTTGKTALNIIRSIQNKFPREEYIIASLLDWRSHTNRKQFKQLEEELQIKIHVISLLEGSIHTTGQPLNIAKTDIQIKETKPDFKKHTLTCPTSPYTSNYIKYTGRFGISAYEQKHIHSFAQEAGRTLNRERIGKRTLCLGTGEFMYIPMKIAAEMGENILYQSTTRSPIHPVSNDVNYAIHNHFSYPSPEDSTITNYFYNISPYDYDEVFVFIERDLGEEALSPLLQQLQTVIPFIHIVSFSNSIEKEG
;
A
#
# COMPACT_ATOMS: atom_id res chain seq x y z
N MET A 1 5.15 15.16 -46.63
CA MET A 1 5.73 13.81 -46.81
C MET A 1 7.15 13.80 -46.28
N LYS A 2 7.33 13.30 -45.05
CA LYS A 2 8.51 12.61 -44.52
C LYS A 2 8.08 12.09 -43.14
N THR A 3 7.46 10.92 -43.17
CA THR A 3 7.08 10.13 -41.99
C THR A 3 8.36 9.61 -41.34
N ASN A 4 8.73 10.16 -40.18
CA ASN A 4 9.74 9.57 -39.32
C ASN A 4 9.11 8.37 -38.61
N ASN A 5 9.14 7.21 -39.29
CA ASN A 5 8.97 5.92 -38.63
C ASN A 5 10.22 5.67 -37.79
N LEU A 6 10.14 5.94 -36.49
CA LEU A 6 11.04 5.31 -35.52
C LEU A 6 10.75 3.80 -35.54
N PRO A 7 11.78 2.94 -35.61
CA PRO A 7 11.58 1.51 -35.60
C PRO A 7 11.02 1.09 -34.24
N ILE A 8 9.90 0.37 -34.26
CA ILE A 8 9.39 -0.40 -33.13
C ILE A 8 10.52 -1.36 -32.72
N SER A 9 11.23 -1.05 -31.63
CA SER A 9 12.18 -2.00 -31.07
C SER A 9 11.37 -3.24 -30.66
N LEU A 10 11.76 -4.41 -31.18
CA LEU A 10 11.32 -5.70 -30.67
C LEU A 10 11.58 -5.72 -29.16
N LEU A 11 10.55 -5.48 -28.35
CA LEU A 11 10.58 -5.76 -26.93
C LEU A 11 10.93 -7.24 -26.80
N GLN A 12 12.14 -7.54 -26.35
CA GLN A 12 12.48 -8.90 -25.94
C GLN A 12 11.52 -9.25 -24.80
N THR A 13 10.64 -10.21 -25.02
CA THR A 13 9.76 -10.72 -23.97
C THR A 13 10.65 -11.31 -22.89
N GLN A 14 10.76 -10.61 -21.75
CA GLN A 14 11.45 -11.11 -20.59
C GLN A 14 10.57 -12.19 -19.95
N SER A 15 11.08 -13.42 -19.87
CA SER A 15 10.39 -14.52 -19.21
C SER A 15 11.25 -15.02 -18.05
N ASN A 16 10.64 -15.06 -16.86
CA ASN A 16 11.25 -15.55 -15.64
C ASN A 16 10.42 -16.71 -15.08
N THR A 17 11.09 -17.74 -14.57
CA THR A 17 10.43 -18.84 -13.86
C THR A 17 10.88 -18.84 -12.41
N TYR A 18 9.91 -18.76 -11.50
CA TYR A 18 10.14 -18.78 -10.06
C TYR A 18 9.70 -20.12 -9.49
N ASN A 19 10.58 -20.76 -8.72
CA ASN A 19 10.26 -21.97 -7.98
C ASN A 19 9.84 -21.57 -6.56
N VAL A 20 8.62 -21.88 -6.17
CA VAL A 20 8.07 -21.59 -4.84
C VAL A 20 7.91 -22.91 -4.10
N LEU A 21 8.65 -23.07 -2.99
CA LEU A 21 8.66 -24.28 -2.15
C LEU A 21 8.93 -25.59 -2.92
N ASN A 22 9.69 -25.53 -4.02
CA ASN A 22 10.01 -26.64 -4.93
C ASN A 22 8.81 -27.37 -5.58
N ASN A 23 7.57 -26.95 -5.31
CA ASN A 23 6.35 -27.65 -5.74
C ASN A 23 5.43 -26.80 -6.61
N ILE A 24 5.70 -25.50 -6.72
CA ILE A 24 4.95 -24.57 -7.55
C ILE A 24 5.96 -23.87 -8.45
N GLN A 25 5.75 -23.92 -9.77
CA GLN A 25 6.48 -23.09 -10.71
C GLN A 25 5.55 -21.98 -11.17
N VAL A 26 6.04 -20.75 -11.08
CA VAL A 26 5.34 -19.57 -11.58
C VAL A 26 6.15 -19.00 -12.73
N HIS A 27 5.61 -19.11 -13.93
CA HIS A 27 6.15 -18.50 -15.13
C HIS A 27 5.55 -17.11 -15.29
N VAL A 28 6.41 -16.09 -15.32
CA VAL A 28 6.05 -14.70 -15.56
C VAL A 28 6.59 -14.31 -16.93
N GLU A 29 5.72 -13.79 -17.78
CA GLU A 29 6.08 -13.22 -19.07
C GLU A 29 5.73 -11.73 -19.06
N VAL A 30 6.75 -10.88 -19.24
CA VAL A 30 6.59 -9.43 -19.27
C VAL A 30 6.14 -9.01 -20.66
N ARG A 31 5.05 -8.24 -20.71
CA ARG A 31 4.50 -7.64 -21.93
C ARG A 31 4.81 -6.15 -22.06
N ASP A 32 4.76 -5.40 -20.96
CA ASP A 32 5.16 -3.99 -20.92
C ASP A 32 5.93 -3.69 -19.61
N ASN A 33 7.02 -2.94 -19.74
CA ASN A 33 7.86 -2.47 -18.64
C ASN A 33 8.45 -1.11 -19.04
N PRO A 34 7.63 -0.04 -19.04
CA PRO A 34 7.98 1.25 -19.63
C PRO A 34 9.23 1.90 -19.00
N TYR A 35 9.53 1.54 -17.75
CA TYR A 35 10.65 2.08 -16.99
C TYR A 35 11.83 1.10 -16.88
N ASN A 36 11.74 -0.07 -17.52
CA ASN A 36 12.78 -1.11 -17.48
C ASN A 36 13.23 -1.46 -16.05
N LEU A 37 12.27 -1.52 -15.12
CA LEU A 37 12.52 -1.90 -13.72
C LEU A 37 12.82 -3.40 -13.65
N ALA A 38 13.83 -3.80 -12.88
CA ALA A 38 14.06 -5.22 -12.65
C ALA A 38 12.89 -5.81 -11.84
N LEU A 39 12.49 -7.04 -12.15
CA LEU A 39 11.37 -7.69 -11.47
C LEU A 39 11.60 -7.83 -9.97
N ASP A 40 12.84 -8.13 -9.57
CA ASP A 40 13.24 -8.26 -8.17
C ASP A 40 13.20 -6.92 -7.41
N ASN A 41 13.19 -5.78 -8.11
CA ASN A 41 12.92 -4.49 -7.48
C ASN A 41 11.43 -4.27 -7.19
N LEU A 42 10.51 -5.02 -7.79
CA LEU A 42 9.07 -4.84 -7.61
C LEU A 42 8.45 -5.89 -6.69
N PHE A 43 8.91 -7.15 -6.80
CA PHE A 43 8.38 -8.25 -6.02
C PHE A 43 9.38 -9.39 -5.82
N GLN A 44 9.12 -10.18 -4.78
CA GLN A 44 9.64 -11.51 -4.57
C GLN A 44 8.48 -12.52 -4.49
N MET A 45 8.79 -13.82 -4.39
CA MET A 45 7.79 -14.88 -4.39
C MET A 45 7.63 -15.51 -3.00
N ALA A 46 6.38 -15.80 -2.65
CA ALA A 46 6.04 -16.58 -1.47
C ALA A 46 4.81 -17.47 -1.72
N ALA A 47 4.53 -18.38 -0.79
CA ALA A 47 3.35 -19.24 -0.81
C ALA A 47 2.29 -18.80 0.20
N ARG A 48 1.02 -18.79 -0.23
CA ARG A 48 -0.10 -18.49 0.66
C ARG A 48 -0.49 -19.73 1.46
N ILE A 49 -0.99 -19.51 2.68
CA ILE A 49 -1.69 -20.53 3.46
C ILE A 49 -3.14 -20.66 2.94
N ASN A 50 -3.33 -20.94 1.64
CA ASN A 50 -4.65 -21.03 1.00
C ASN A 50 -4.65 -22.01 -0.18
N LYS A 51 -5.72 -22.80 -0.30
CA LYS A 51 -5.88 -23.85 -1.33
C LYS A 51 -6.17 -23.31 -2.75
N LYS A 52 -6.67 -22.08 -2.92
CA LYS A 52 -7.14 -21.57 -4.23
C LYS A 52 -6.07 -20.87 -5.07
N ARG A 53 -5.10 -20.17 -4.45
CA ARG A 53 -3.94 -19.56 -5.11
C ARG A 53 -2.73 -19.82 -4.22
N SER A 54 -1.88 -20.74 -4.64
CA SER A 54 -0.81 -21.31 -3.83
C SER A 54 0.42 -20.40 -3.68
N PHE A 55 0.51 -19.33 -4.47
CA PHE A 55 1.60 -18.36 -4.47
C PHE A 55 1.10 -16.92 -4.26
N LEU A 56 2.03 -16.02 -3.96
CA LEU A 56 1.84 -14.59 -3.74
C LEU A 56 3.06 -13.84 -4.29
N PHE A 57 2.81 -12.71 -4.94
CA PHE A 57 3.84 -11.69 -5.14
C PHE A 57 3.96 -10.86 -3.88
N VAL A 58 5.12 -10.91 -3.25
CA VAL A 58 5.44 -10.11 -2.08
C VAL A 58 6.13 -8.85 -2.58
N SER A 59 5.43 -7.71 -2.53
CA SER A 59 6.01 -6.45 -3.00
C SER A 59 7.20 -6.03 -2.14
N THR A 60 8.29 -5.67 -2.82
CA THR A 60 9.52 -5.11 -2.25
C THR A 60 9.48 -3.59 -2.13
N ILE A 61 8.36 -2.95 -2.48
CA ILE A 61 8.23 -1.49 -2.57
C ILE A 61 6.98 -0.93 -1.89
N LEU A 62 6.26 -1.72 -1.08
CA LEU A 62 5.02 -1.25 -0.42
C LEU A 62 5.10 -1.24 1.10
N GLY A 63 6.02 -2.01 1.69
CA GLY A 63 6.15 -2.09 3.14
C GLY A 63 4.95 -2.76 3.80
N LYS A 64 4.26 -3.68 3.11
CA LYS A 64 3.16 -4.47 3.70
C LYS A 64 3.63 -5.74 4.37
N HIS A 65 4.60 -6.43 3.76
CA HIS A 65 5.09 -7.73 4.24
C HIS A 65 6.59 -7.72 4.49
N LEU A 66 7.32 -6.78 3.91
CA LEU A 66 8.77 -6.68 4.02
C LEU A 66 9.10 -5.35 4.69
N PRO A 67 10.06 -5.32 5.64
CA PRO A 67 10.68 -4.09 6.07
C PRO A 67 11.42 -3.46 4.89
N ILE A 68 11.07 -2.23 4.53
CA ILE A 68 11.68 -1.50 3.41
C ILE A 68 11.99 -0.06 3.80
N LYS A 69 12.84 0.61 3.03
CA LYS A 69 13.09 2.04 3.25
C LYS A 69 11.81 2.84 2.95
N PRO A 70 11.39 3.77 3.83
CA PRO A 70 10.21 4.59 3.59
C PRO A 70 10.21 5.33 2.25
N ALA A 71 11.38 5.81 1.82
CA ALA A 71 11.57 6.50 0.56
C ALA A 71 11.25 5.64 -0.67
N VAL A 72 11.61 4.35 -0.65
CA VAL A 72 11.27 3.38 -1.71
C VAL A 72 9.76 3.28 -1.84
N SER A 73 9.06 3.14 -0.72
CA SER A 73 7.61 2.98 -0.71
C SER A 73 6.86 4.20 -1.22
N LEU A 74 7.21 5.38 -0.74
CA LEU A 74 6.66 6.65 -1.21
C LEU A 74 6.90 6.85 -2.71
N SER A 75 8.09 6.49 -3.20
CA SER A 75 8.48 6.63 -4.61
C SER A 75 7.68 5.72 -5.55
N SER A 76 7.14 4.60 -5.06
CA SER A 76 6.24 3.75 -5.86
C SER A 76 4.96 4.49 -6.29
N GLY A 77 4.40 5.32 -5.40
CA GLY A 77 3.28 6.20 -5.72
C GLY A 77 3.67 7.31 -6.70
N PHE A 78 4.89 7.84 -6.59
CA PHE A 78 5.42 8.85 -7.51
C PHE A 78 5.61 8.28 -8.93
N ALA A 79 6.11 7.06 -9.03
CA ALA A 79 6.25 6.35 -10.30
C ALA A 79 4.89 6.10 -10.96
N LEU A 80 3.86 5.73 -10.19
CA LEU A 80 2.49 5.60 -10.71
C LEU A 80 1.91 6.95 -11.15
N ALA A 81 2.14 8.02 -10.38
CA ALA A 81 1.71 9.37 -10.76
C ALA A 81 2.38 9.82 -12.08
N ALA A 82 3.68 9.58 -12.23
CA ALA A 82 4.39 9.80 -13.49
C ALA A 82 3.77 8.99 -14.63
N ARG A 83 3.46 7.71 -14.40
CA ARG A 83 2.87 6.84 -15.43
C ARG A 83 1.48 7.32 -15.86
N TYR A 84 0.67 7.78 -14.91
CA TYR A 84 -0.64 8.39 -15.19
C TYR A 84 -0.51 9.61 -16.10
N MET A 85 0.41 10.52 -15.78
CA MET A 85 0.63 11.74 -16.54
C MET A 85 1.23 11.50 -17.93
N GLU A 86 2.13 10.51 -18.06
CA GLU A 86 2.65 10.11 -19.35
C GLU A 86 1.54 9.55 -20.27
N MET A 87 0.73 8.63 -19.75
CA MET A 87 -0.23 7.89 -20.57
C MET A 87 -1.46 8.70 -20.97
N LEU A 88 -1.96 9.56 -20.07
CA LEU A 88 -3.24 10.25 -20.27
C LEU A 88 -3.08 11.75 -20.51
N HIS A 89 -1.96 12.34 -20.13
CA HIS A 89 -1.70 13.77 -20.25
C HIS A 89 -0.46 14.12 -21.08
N ASN A 90 0.22 13.11 -21.66
CA ASN A 90 1.46 13.27 -22.44
C ASN A 90 2.51 14.15 -21.73
N THR A 91 2.60 14.04 -20.41
CA THR A 91 3.46 14.87 -19.57
C THR A 91 4.44 13.99 -18.81
N SER A 92 5.74 14.19 -19.02
CA SER A 92 6.80 13.48 -18.30
C SER A 92 7.12 14.13 -16.95
N HIS A 93 7.51 13.32 -15.97
CA HIS A 93 8.00 13.84 -14.69
C HIS A 93 9.40 14.42 -14.87
N PRO A 94 9.70 15.65 -14.40
CA PRO A 94 11.03 16.24 -14.56
C PRO A 94 12.13 15.45 -13.82
N PHE A 95 11.76 14.82 -12.70
CA PHE A 95 12.66 13.98 -11.87
C PHE A 95 12.37 12.47 -11.98
N GLN A 96 11.93 12.01 -13.16
CA GLN A 96 11.56 10.61 -13.36
C GLN A 96 12.71 9.66 -13.03
N LYS A 97 13.94 10.02 -13.42
CA LYS A 97 15.12 9.18 -13.18
C LYS A 97 15.41 9.03 -11.69
N GLU A 98 15.28 10.10 -10.92
CA GLU A 98 15.48 10.14 -9.48
C GLU A 98 14.44 9.26 -8.77
N ILE A 99 13.17 9.33 -9.18
CA ILE A 99 12.10 8.44 -8.68
C ILE A 99 12.44 6.97 -8.92
N LEU A 100 12.85 6.62 -10.15
CA LEU A 100 13.19 5.24 -10.48
C LEU A 100 14.44 4.77 -9.74
N ASN A 101 15.44 5.64 -9.55
CA ASN A 101 16.62 5.32 -8.75
C ASN A 101 16.29 5.08 -7.27
N LEU A 102 15.35 5.82 -6.68
CA LEU A 102 14.88 5.59 -5.31
C LEU A 102 14.38 4.15 -5.15
N ILE A 103 13.66 3.63 -6.15
CA ILE A 103 13.15 2.26 -6.18
C ILE A 103 14.28 1.24 -6.46
N SER A 104 15.07 1.46 -7.52
CA SER A 104 16.03 0.48 -8.01
C SER A 104 17.31 0.37 -7.17
N LEU A 105 17.73 1.48 -6.54
CA LEU A 105 18.97 1.55 -5.75
C LEU A 105 18.69 1.60 -4.25
N GLU A 106 17.42 1.53 -3.84
CA GLU A 106 16.99 1.61 -2.44
C GLU A 106 17.62 2.79 -1.70
N ILE A 107 17.44 4.00 -2.21
CA ILE A 107 17.99 5.22 -1.60
C ILE A 107 17.13 5.61 -0.38
N ASP A 108 17.78 6.04 0.71
CA ASP A 108 17.12 6.33 2.00
C ASP A 108 16.30 7.63 2.00
N GLU A 109 16.71 8.63 1.22
CA GLU A 109 16.14 9.97 1.26
C GLU A 109 15.60 10.39 -0.11
N ILE A 110 14.39 10.94 -0.10
CA ILE A 110 13.77 11.52 -1.29
C ILE A 110 14.28 12.97 -1.42
N PRO A 111 14.86 13.37 -2.56
CA PRO A 111 15.22 14.77 -2.80
C PRO A 111 14.02 15.71 -2.62
N GLU A 112 14.25 16.90 -2.06
CA GLU A 112 13.20 17.86 -1.70
C GLU A 112 12.38 18.28 -2.93
N GLU A 113 13.04 18.45 -4.08
CA GLU A 113 12.44 18.76 -5.37
C GLU A 113 11.53 17.64 -5.90
N VAL A 114 11.90 16.37 -5.66
CA VAL A 114 11.06 15.21 -6.00
C VAL A 114 9.85 15.17 -5.09
N SER A 115 10.06 15.29 -3.78
CA SER A 115 8.98 15.20 -2.78
C SER A 115 7.95 16.33 -2.89
N ARG A 116 8.32 17.50 -3.42
CA ARG A 116 7.44 18.67 -3.52
C ARG A 116 6.83 18.87 -4.91
N TYR A 117 7.27 18.10 -5.90
CA TYR A 117 6.74 18.25 -7.24
C TYR A 117 5.26 17.82 -7.29
N GLN A 118 4.42 18.67 -7.88
CA GLN A 118 3.01 18.38 -8.08
C GLN A 118 2.58 18.73 -9.51
N TYR A 119 1.81 17.85 -10.12
CA TYR A 119 1.16 18.09 -11.40
C TYR A 119 -0.11 18.92 -11.23
N PRO A 120 -0.29 19.99 -12.02
CA PRO A 120 -1.59 20.67 -12.09
C PRO A 120 -2.58 19.82 -12.88
N LEU A 121 -3.76 19.54 -12.29
CA LEU A 121 -4.88 18.91 -12.99
C LEU A 121 -5.91 19.96 -13.41
N GLN A 122 -6.40 19.85 -14.65
CA GLN A 122 -7.38 20.78 -15.22
C GLN A 122 -8.73 20.70 -14.50
N GLU A 123 -9.09 19.51 -14.03
CA GLU A 123 -10.32 19.22 -13.29
C GLU A 123 -9.98 18.53 -11.96
N GLU A 124 -10.91 18.61 -11.00
CA GLU A 124 -10.71 17.95 -9.71
C GLU A 124 -10.81 16.43 -9.86
N VAL A 125 -9.73 15.69 -9.57
CA VAL A 125 -9.71 14.22 -9.68
C VAL A 125 -9.77 13.57 -8.30
N LEU A 126 -10.64 12.57 -8.15
CA LEU A 126 -10.72 11.75 -6.94
C LEU A 126 -9.87 10.49 -7.09
N PHE A 127 -8.93 10.30 -6.17
CA PHE A 127 -8.13 9.09 -6.02
C PHE A 127 -8.73 8.18 -4.93
N ILE A 128 -8.89 6.89 -5.23
CA ILE A 128 -9.41 5.88 -4.30
C ILE A 128 -8.40 4.74 -4.15
N GLY A 129 -7.74 4.66 -2.99
CA GLY A 129 -6.85 3.55 -2.66
C GLY A 129 -7.60 2.30 -2.16
N PHE A 130 -7.25 1.11 -2.64
CA PHE A 130 -7.86 -0.13 -2.16
C PHE A 130 -7.21 -0.65 -0.87
N ALA A 131 -8.06 -1.00 0.11
CA ALA A 131 -7.60 -1.64 1.32
C ALA A 131 -7.20 -3.10 1.05
N GLU A 132 -6.13 -3.60 1.63
CA GLU A 132 -5.29 -2.93 2.63
C GLU A 132 -4.06 -2.26 2.02
N THR A 133 -3.43 -2.90 1.02
CA THR A 133 -2.10 -2.55 0.57
C THR A 133 -2.03 -1.17 -0.10
N ALA A 134 -3.04 -0.83 -0.91
CA ALA A 134 -3.01 0.37 -1.72
C ALA A 134 -3.46 1.64 -0.97
N THR A 135 -3.69 1.54 0.34
CA THR A 135 -3.97 2.70 1.22
C THR A 135 -2.80 3.68 1.27
N ALA A 136 -1.57 3.18 1.44
CA ALA A 136 -0.38 4.03 1.37
C ALA A 136 0.04 4.37 -0.06
N LEU A 137 -0.10 3.42 -0.99
CA LEU A 137 0.23 3.61 -2.40
C LEU A 137 -0.62 4.71 -3.03
N GLY A 138 -1.95 4.63 -2.85
CA GLY A 138 -2.90 5.60 -3.36
C GLY A 138 -2.68 6.99 -2.80
N HIS A 139 -2.41 7.10 -1.50
CA HIS A 139 -2.09 8.38 -0.86
C HIS A 139 -0.75 8.94 -1.39
N SER A 140 0.25 8.08 -1.57
CA SER A 140 1.55 8.46 -2.12
C SER A 140 1.48 8.89 -3.59
N MET A 141 0.56 8.33 -4.37
CA MET A 141 0.27 8.78 -5.73
C MET A 141 -0.48 10.12 -5.72
N PHE A 142 -1.55 10.22 -4.94
CA PHE A 142 -2.39 11.41 -4.82
C PHE A 142 -1.61 12.68 -4.46
N GLN A 143 -0.64 12.60 -3.54
CA GLN A 143 0.11 13.79 -3.12
C GLN A 143 0.89 14.49 -4.24
N CYS A 144 1.09 13.81 -5.37
CA CYS A 144 1.74 14.36 -6.57
C CYS A 144 0.83 15.29 -7.39
N PHE A 145 -0.40 15.56 -6.96
CA PHE A 145 -1.38 16.29 -7.77
C PHE A 145 -1.92 17.52 -7.04
N GLN A 146 -2.06 18.62 -7.79
CA GLN A 146 -2.89 19.76 -7.40
C GLN A 146 -4.30 19.52 -7.91
N ASN A 147 -5.30 20.16 -7.27
CA ASN A 147 -6.71 20.00 -7.63
C ASN A 147 -7.15 18.53 -7.60
N ALA A 148 -6.90 17.86 -6.46
CA ALA A 148 -7.25 16.46 -6.27
C ALA A 148 -7.82 16.22 -4.87
N LYS A 149 -8.55 15.11 -4.74
CA LYS A 149 -9.02 14.54 -3.48
C LYS A 149 -8.58 13.08 -3.37
N TYR A 150 -8.46 12.58 -2.15
CA TYR A 150 -8.10 11.20 -1.86
C TYR A 150 -9.00 10.60 -0.80
N VAL A 151 -9.40 9.36 -1.00
CA VAL A 151 -9.96 8.49 0.04
C VAL A 151 -9.38 7.09 -0.15
N HIS A 152 -9.37 6.25 0.89
CA HIS A 152 -9.19 4.82 0.68
C HIS A 152 -10.40 4.03 1.14
N THR A 153 -10.66 2.93 0.46
CA THR A 153 -11.61 1.93 0.96
C THR A 153 -11.10 1.34 2.26
N THR A 154 -11.98 0.78 3.07
CA THR A 154 -11.64 0.03 4.28
C THR A 154 -12.49 -1.21 4.40
N ARG A 155 -11.92 -2.26 5.01
CA ARG A 155 -12.65 -3.46 5.39
C ARG A 155 -13.35 -3.32 6.75
N GLU A 156 -13.03 -2.28 7.51
CA GLU A 156 -13.61 -2.00 8.81
C GLU A 156 -15.06 -1.51 8.71
N SER A 157 -15.90 -2.01 9.61
CA SER A 157 -17.22 -1.43 9.87
C SER A 157 -17.07 -0.45 11.03
N ILE A 158 -17.28 0.85 10.78
CA ILE A 158 -17.15 1.86 11.83
C ILE A 158 -18.54 2.10 12.44
N PRO A 159 -18.73 1.86 13.75
CA PRO A 159 -20.02 2.05 14.39
C PRO A 159 -20.55 3.47 14.18
N ASN A 160 -21.84 3.59 13.88
CA ASN A 160 -22.56 4.86 13.68
C ASN A 160 -22.10 5.70 12.46
N LEU A 161 -21.31 5.14 11.55
CA LEU A 161 -21.00 5.78 10.27
C LEU A 161 -21.57 4.96 9.11
N GLU A 162 -22.25 5.64 8.20
CA GLU A 162 -22.73 5.05 6.95
C GLU A 162 -21.68 5.22 5.86
N SER A 163 -21.46 4.13 5.11
CA SER A 163 -20.52 4.12 3.99
C SER A 163 -21.19 4.64 2.74
N VAL A 164 -20.59 5.63 2.07
CA VAL A 164 -21.16 6.23 0.84
C VAL A 164 -21.10 5.28 -0.35
N ILE A 165 -20.06 4.44 -0.42
CA ILE A 165 -19.87 3.37 -1.41
C ILE A 165 -19.58 2.07 -0.66
N THR A 166 -20.29 1.00 -0.99
CA THR A 166 -20.02 -0.35 -0.46
C THR A 166 -20.00 -1.36 -1.61
N PHE A 167 -19.04 -2.28 -1.59
CA PHE A 167 -18.95 -3.37 -2.56
C PHE A 167 -18.23 -4.58 -1.98
N GLU A 168 -18.43 -5.75 -2.59
CA GLU A 168 -17.90 -7.02 -2.11
C GLU A 168 -16.77 -7.57 -3.00
N GLU A 169 -15.78 -8.21 -2.38
CA GLU A 169 -14.84 -9.08 -3.08
C GLU A 169 -15.44 -10.50 -3.23
N GLU A 170 -15.41 -11.09 -4.43
CA GLU A 170 -15.95 -12.44 -4.71
C GLU A 170 -15.06 -13.56 -4.13
N HIS A 171 -15.02 -13.68 -2.80
CA HIS A 171 -14.45 -14.82 -2.07
C HIS A 171 -15.51 -15.43 -1.15
N SER A 172 -15.35 -16.72 -0.82
CA SER A 172 -16.34 -17.54 -0.07
C SER A 172 -16.64 -17.06 1.35
N HIS A 173 -15.90 -16.05 1.82
CA HIS A 173 -16.25 -15.14 2.91
C HIS A 173 -16.12 -13.74 2.31
N ALA A 174 -17.23 -13.12 1.89
CA ALA A 174 -17.16 -11.84 1.19
C ALA A 174 -16.58 -10.77 2.13
N THR A 175 -15.46 -10.17 1.73
CA THR A 175 -14.85 -9.03 2.40
C THR A 175 -15.47 -7.76 1.80
N SER A 176 -16.33 -7.09 2.57
CA SER A 176 -16.92 -5.82 2.18
C SER A 176 -15.88 -4.71 2.23
N HIS A 177 -15.81 -3.92 1.17
CA HIS A 177 -15.09 -2.65 1.12
C HIS A 177 -16.07 -1.49 1.32
N ARG A 178 -15.67 -0.51 2.12
CA ARG A 178 -16.46 0.66 2.51
C ARG A 178 -15.66 1.95 2.29
N CYS A 179 -16.34 3.05 1.97
CA CYS A 179 -15.76 4.40 1.87
C CYS A 179 -16.53 5.34 2.80
N TYR A 180 -15.85 5.89 3.81
CA TYR A 180 -16.45 6.80 4.79
C TYR A 180 -16.03 8.25 4.51
N VAL A 181 -16.72 8.89 3.57
CA VAL A 181 -16.54 10.30 3.21
C VAL A 181 -17.91 10.95 3.04
N ASP A 182 -17.94 12.28 3.01
CA ASP A 182 -19.14 13.01 2.60
C ASP A 182 -19.41 12.79 1.10
N GLU A 183 -20.69 12.78 0.70
CA GLU A 183 -21.06 12.57 -0.70
C GLU A 183 -20.48 13.65 -1.63
N SER A 184 -20.15 14.84 -1.12
CA SER A 184 -19.48 15.91 -1.88
C SER A 184 -18.13 15.51 -2.49
N PHE A 185 -17.49 14.44 -2.00
CA PHE A 185 -16.32 13.85 -2.68
C PHE A 185 -16.66 13.30 -4.07
N PHE A 186 -17.91 12.92 -4.29
CA PHE A 186 -18.42 12.35 -5.53
C PHE A 186 -19.36 13.29 -6.31
N GLN A 187 -19.66 14.50 -5.81
CA GLN A 187 -20.59 15.47 -6.44
C GLN A 187 -19.96 16.27 -7.59
N ASN A 188 -19.38 15.56 -8.56
CA ASN A 188 -18.95 16.09 -9.85
C ASN A 188 -19.01 14.95 -10.89
N ASN A 189 -18.68 15.23 -12.16
CA ASN A 189 -18.62 14.20 -13.20
C ASN A 189 -17.17 13.87 -13.62
N ASN A 190 -16.19 14.40 -12.91
CA ASN A 190 -14.78 14.31 -13.25
C ASN A 190 -14.27 12.88 -13.03
N PRO A 191 -13.19 12.46 -13.72
CA PRO A 191 -12.67 11.10 -13.63
C PRO A 191 -12.30 10.67 -12.21
N ILE A 192 -12.41 9.36 -11.97
CA ILE A 192 -11.97 8.72 -10.72
C ILE A 192 -10.78 7.81 -11.01
N VAL A 193 -9.72 7.95 -10.22
CA VAL A 193 -8.53 7.08 -10.24
C VAL A 193 -8.63 6.06 -9.11
N LEU A 194 -8.76 4.78 -9.47
CA LEU A 194 -8.73 3.65 -8.54
C LEU A 194 -7.30 3.12 -8.46
N VAL A 195 -6.75 3.01 -7.26
CA VAL A 195 -5.36 2.58 -7.04
C VAL A 195 -5.33 1.24 -6.32
N ASP A 196 -4.62 0.28 -6.90
CA ASP A 196 -4.38 -1.05 -6.35
C ASP A 196 -2.90 -1.42 -6.42
N ASP A 197 -2.45 -2.45 -5.70
CA ASP A 197 -1.06 -2.93 -5.80
C ASP A 197 -0.87 -3.88 -6.99
N GLU A 198 -1.77 -4.84 -7.14
CA GLU A 198 -1.71 -5.91 -8.14
C GLU A 198 -3.09 -6.17 -8.76
N MET A 199 -3.18 -6.15 -10.10
CA MET A 199 -4.38 -6.54 -10.81
C MET A 199 -4.25 -7.93 -11.46
N THR A 200 -5.17 -8.84 -11.12
CA THR A 200 -5.22 -10.20 -11.70
C THR A 200 -6.48 -10.48 -12.50
N THR A 201 -7.63 -10.57 -11.83
CA THR A 201 -8.94 -10.65 -12.50
C THR A 201 -9.49 -9.26 -12.78
N GLY A 202 -9.16 -8.29 -11.93
CA GLY A 202 -9.72 -6.94 -11.98
C GLY A 202 -11.16 -6.84 -11.48
N LYS A 203 -11.74 -7.94 -10.95
CA LYS A 203 -13.14 -7.95 -10.47
C LYS A 203 -13.41 -6.92 -9.39
N THR A 204 -12.51 -6.73 -8.42
CA THR A 204 -12.62 -5.71 -7.38
C THR A 204 -12.80 -4.31 -7.99
N ALA A 205 -11.99 -3.97 -9.00
CA ALA A 205 -12.11 -2.71 -9.72
C ALA A 205 -13.43 -2.58 -10.50
N LEU A 206 -13.88 -3.65 -11.19
CA LEU A 206 -15.16 -3.65 -11.90
C LEU A 206 -16.36 -3.51 -10.93
N ASN A 207 -16.29 -4.14 -9.76
CA ASN A 207 -17.34 -4.09 -8.75
C ASN A 207 -17.49 -2.69 -8.15
N ILE A 208 -16.37 -2.02 -7.82
CA ILE A 208 -16.45 -0.64 -7.32
C ILE A 208 -16.91 0.32 -8.43
N ILE A 209 -16.48 0.13 -9.69
CA ILE A 209 -16.98 0.96 -10.81
C ILE A 209 -18.50 0.85 -10.91
N ARG A 210 -19.07 -0.36 -10.82
CA ARG A 210 -20.52 -0.55 -10.80
C ARG A 210 -21.19 0.13 -9.60
N SER A 211 -20.61 -0.02 -8.41
CA SER A 211 -21.14 0.59 -7.18
C SER A 211 -21.16 2.12 -7.27
N ILE A 212 -20.06 2.71 -7.78
CA ILE A 212 -19.98 4.15 -8.04
C ILE A 212 -20.97 4.54 -9.13
N GLN A 213 -21.00 3.86 -10.28
CA GLN A 213 -21.89 4.19 -11.39
C GLN A 213 -23.37 4.22 -11.02
N ASN A 214 -23.81 3.33 -10.14
CA ASN A 214 -25.19 3.28 -9.67
C ASN A 214 -25.62 4.53 -8.88
N LYS A 215 -24.67 5.28 -8.29
CA LYS A 215 -24.96 6.40 -7.38
C LYS A 215 -24.38 7.73 -7.85
N PHE A 216 -23.17 7.71 -8.39
CA PHE A 216 -22.41 8.86 -8.86
C PHE A 216 -21.81 8.56 -10.24
N PRO A 217 -22.60 8.66 -11.32
CA PRO A 217 -22.13 8.30 -12.65
C PRO A 217 -20.89 9.07 -13.07
N ARG A 218 -20.05 8.41 -13.89
CA ARG A 218 -18.85 9.00 -14.51
C ARG A 218 -18.77 8.62 -15.97
N GLU A 219 -18.07 9.41 -16.76
CA GLU A 219 -17.74 9.07 -18.15
C GLU A 219 -16.45 8.25 -18.24
N GLU A 220 -15.53 8.44 -17.29
CA GLU A 220 -14.20 7.86 -17.31
C GLU A 220 -13.73 7.37 -15.93
N TYR A 221 -13.10 6.20 -15.93
CA TYR A 221 -12.35 5.66 -14.79
C TYR A 221 -10.93 5.34 -15.20
N ILE A 222 -10.02 5.52 -14.27
CA ILE A 222 -8.63 5.12 -14.40
C ILE A 222 -8.32 4.10 -13.31
N ILE A 223 -7.65 3.02 -13.66
CA ILE A 223 -7.17 2.01 -12.71
C ILE A 223 -5.65 2.01 -12.78
N ALA A 224 -5.01 2.38 -11.68
CA ALA A 224 -3.58 2.42 -11.50
C ALA A 224 -3.14 1.23 -10.64
N SER A 225 -2.17 0.47 -11.12
CA SER A 225 -1.60 -0.67 -10.37
C SER A 225 -0.10 -0.79 -10.57
N LEU A 226 0.64 -1.30 -9.59
CA LEU A 226 2.07 -1.56 -9.81
C LEU A 226 2.23 -2.69 -10.84
N LEU A 227 1.44 -3.76 -10.67
CA LEU A 227 1.51 -4.97 -11.48
C LEU A 227 0.16 -5.27 -12.15
N ASP A 228 0.12 -5.44 -13.48
CA ASP A 228 -1.07 -5.91 -14.22
C ASP A 228 -0.81 -7.28 -14.86
N TRP A 229 -1.45 -8.31 -14.29
CA TRP A 229 -1.37 -9.70 -14.73
C TRP A 229 -2.64 -10.20 -15.42
N ARG A 230 -3.51 -9.30 -15.87
CA ARG A 230 -4.80 -9.69 -16.45
C ARG A 230 -4.60 -10.50 -17.71
N SER A 231 -5.23 -11.67 -17.72
CA SER A 231 -5.41 -12.49 -18.92
C SER A 231 -6.21 -11.73 -19.99
N HIS A 232 -6.14 -12.23 -21.23
CA HIS A 232 -6.95 -11.70 -22.33
C HIS A 232 -8.47 -11.77 -22.01
N THR A 233 -8.93 -12.82 -21.33
CA THR A 233 -10.33 -12.95 -20.89
C THR A 233 -10.71 -11.87 -19.88
N ASN A 234 -9.83 -11.59 -18.90
CA ASN A 234 -10.08 -10.54 -17.91
C ASN A 234 -10.12 -9.16 -18.57
N ARG A 235 -9.24 -8.89 -19.54
CA ARG A 235 -9.26 -7.62 -20.31
C ARG A 235 -10.55 -7.45 -21.13
N LYS A 236 -11.09 -8.53 -21.68
CA LYS A 236 -12.41 -8.50 -22.36
C LYS A 236 -13.55 -8.11 -21.42
N GLN A 237 -13.51 -8.51 -20.15
CA GLN A 237 -14.53 -8.11 -19.17
C GLN A 237 -14.56 -6.59 -18.94
N PHE A 238 -13.40 -5.92 -19.02
CA PHE A 238 -13.34 -4.45 -18.92
C PHE A 238 -13.99 -3.80 -20.14
N LYS A 239 -13.70 -4.30 -21.34
CA LYS A 239 -14.34 -3.83 -22.58
C LYS A 239 -15.85 -4.06 -22.58
N GLN A 240 -16.30 -5.19 -22.06
CA GLN A 240 -17.72 -5.46 -21.89
C GLN A 240 -18.37 -4.48 -20.91
N LEU A 241 -17.70 -4.13 -19.80
CA LEU A 241 -18.22 -3.15 -18.85
C LEU A 241 -18.28 -1.73 -19.46
N GLU A 242 -17.26 -1.33 -20.23
CA GLU A 242 -17.25 -0.07 -20.99
C GLU A 242 -18.46 0.02 -21.92
N GLU A 243 -18.75 -1.04 -22.68
CA GLU A 243 -19.90 -1.10 -23.60
C GLU A 243 -21.24 -1.09 -22.84
N GLU A 244 -21.34 -1.84 -21.73
CA GLU A 244 -22.54 -1.95 -20.91
C GLU A 244 -22.92 -0.62 -20.26
N LEU A 245 -21.94 0.08 -19.67
CA LEU A 245 -22.16 1.31 -18.92
C LEU A 245 -21.91 2.58 -19.74
N GLN A 246 -21.53 2.43 -21.02
CA GLN A 246 -21.18 3.53 -21.93
C GLN A 246 -20.09 4.46 -21.38
N ILE A 247 -19.03 3.85 -20.85
CA ILE A 247 -17.90 4.54 -20.21
C ILE A 247 -16.57 4.16 -20.81
N LYS A 248 -15.52 4.88 -20.40
CA LYS A 248 -14.12 4.52 -20.65
C LYS A 248 -13.43 4.06 -19.38
N ILE A 249 -12.63 3.01 -19.50
CA ILE A 249 -11.78 2.48 -18.42
C ILE A 249 -10.34 2.42 -18.93
N HIS A 250 -9.52 3.31 -18.39
CA HIS A 250 -8.09 3.37 -18.65
C HIS A 250 -7.37 2.52 -17.61
N VAL A 251 -6.43 1.70 -18.05
CA VAL A 251 -5.55 0.97 -17.13
C VAL A 251 -4.12 1.40 -17.34
N ILE A 252 -3.47 1.76 -16.24
CA ILE A 252 -2.06 2.11 -16.19
C ILE A 252 -1.34 1.16 -15.22
N SER A 253 -0.13 0.76 -15.57
CA SER A 253 0.72 -0.03 -14.70
C SER A 253 2.21 0.25 -14.87
N LEU A 254 3.00 -0.06 -13.85
CA LEU A 254 4.48 -0.01 -13.94
C LEU A 254 5.04 -1.27 -14.61
N LEU A 255 4.35 -2.40 -14.46
CA LEU A 255 4.69 -3.66 -15.11
C LEU A 255 3.42 -4.38 -15.56
N GLU A 256 3.39 -4.80 -16.81
CA GLU A 256 2.31 -5.57 -17.40
C GLU A 256 2.83 -6.92 -17.88
N GLY A 257 2.09 -8.00 -17.62
CA GLY A 257 2.49 -9.33 -18.09
C GLY A 257 1.41 -10.39 -18.03
N SER A 258 1.85 -11.64 -18.14
CA SER A 258 1.04 -12.84 -17.97
C SER A 258 1.67 -13.75 -16.92
N ILE A 259 0.84 -14.56 -16.27
CA ILE A 259 1.28 -15.55 -15.30
C ILE A 259 0.70 -16.91 -15.65
N HIS A 260 1.57 -17.91 -15.64
CA HIS A 260 1.19 -19.31 -15.74
C HIS A 260 1.78 -20.08 -14.57
N THR A 261 0.94 -20.83 -13.86
CA THR A 261 1.38 -21.63 -12.72
C THR A 261 1.22 -23.11 -12.99
N THR A 262 2.23 -23.88 -12.62
CA THR A 262 2.18 -25.34 -12.58
C THR A 262 2.55 -25.84 -11.18
N GLY A 263 2.09 -27.03 -10.81
CA GLY A 263 2.34 -27.63 -9.50
C GLY A 263 1.13 -27.61 -8.55
N GLN A 264 1.34 -28.07 -7.31
CA GLN A 264 0.28 -28.23 -6.31
C GLN A 264 0.63 -27.50 -5.00
N PRO A 265 -0.34 -26.92 -4.29
CA PRO A 265 -0.10 -26.32 -2.98
C PRO A 265 0.45 -27.37 -2.00
N LEU A 266 1.51 -27.03 -1.28
CA LEU A 266 1.99 -27.82 -0.15
C LEU A 266 1.14 -27.55 1.10
N ASN A 267 0.81 -28.60 1.85
CA ASN A 267 0.43 -28.47 3.26
C ASN A 267 1.71 -28.50 4.10
N ILE A 268 2.32 -27.33 4.33
CA ILE A 268 3.46 -27.23 5.25
C ILE A 268 2.93 -27.12 6.68
N ALA A 269 3.46 -27.95 7.57
CA ALA A 269 3.14 -27.91 9.00
C ALA A 269 3.61 -26.58 9.61
N LYS A 270 2.78 -26.02 10.52
CA LYS A 270 3.15 -24.83 11.30
C LYS A 270 4.43 -25.12 12.09
N THR A 271 5.42 -24.27 11.91
CA THR A 271 6.63 -24.27 12.75
C THR A 271 6.57 -22.99 13.57
N ASP A 272 5.99 -23.09 14.75
CA ASP A 272 6.01 -21.98 15.71
C ASP A 272 7.42 -21.91 16.29
N ILE A 273 8.12 -20.80 16.06
CA ILE A 273 9.41 -20.56 16.69
C ILE A 273 9.14 -20.17 18.14
N GLN A 274 9.46 -21.05 19.09
CA GLN A 274 9.49 -20.69 20.50
C GLN A 274 10.73 -19.82 20.75
N ILE A 275 10.54 -18.50 20.73
CA ILE A 275 11.59 -17.55 21.11
C ILE A 275 11.44 -17.26 22.61
N LYS A 276 12.55 -17.28 23.32
CA LYS A 276 12.61 -17.07 24.77
C LYS A 276 12.22 -15.63 25.08
N GLU A 277 11.28 -15.42 26.00
CA GLU A 277 10.85 -14.08 26.42
C GLU A 277 12.05 -13.23 26.83
N THR A 278 12.20 -12.08 26.17
CA THR A 278 13.02 -10.99 26.68
C THR A 278 12.12 -10.05 27.48
N LYS A 279 12.69 -9.30 28.43
CA LYS A 279 11.98 -8.18 29.08
C LYS A 279 12.39 -6.92 28.35
N PRO A 280 11.65 -6.46 27.32
CA PRO A 280 12.00 -5.22 26.67
C PRO A 280 11.52 -4.03 27.49
N ASP A 281 12.13 -2.89 27.22
CA ASP A 281 11.71 -1.61 27.74
C ASP A 281 10.62 -1.00 26.84
N PHE A 282 9.72 -0.22 27.47
CA PHE A 282 8.60 0.43 26.79
C PHE A 282 8.66 1.94 26.94
N LYS A 283 8.31 2.66 25.87
CA LYS A 283 8.07 4.11 25.93
C LYS A 283 6.84 4.49 25.13
N LYS A 284 5.93 5.27 25.73
CA LYS A 284 4.76 5.81 25.03
C LYS A 284 5.05 7.22 24.52
N HIS A 285 4.62 7.49 23.30
CA HIS A 285 4.69 8.79 22.65
C HIS A 285 3.30 9.20 22.20
N THR A 286 2.96 10.47 22.37
CA THR A 286 1.68 11.00 21.91
C THR A 286 1.93 12.20 21.02
N LEU A 287 1.53 12.08 19.75
CA LEU A 287 1.65 13.12 18.75
C LEU A 287 0.32 13.87 18.62
N THR A 288 0.36 15.18 18.46
CA THR A 288 -0.86 15.97 18.28
C THR A 288 -1.30 15.94 16.82
N CYS A 289 -2.51 15.44 16.55
CA CYS A 289 -3.07 15.35 15.20
C CYS A 289 -4.55 15.76 15.24
N PRO A 290 -5.06 16.49 14.23
CA PRO A 290 -6.49 16.75 14.13
C PRO A 290 -7.31 15.47 14.08
N THR A 291 -8.49 15.48 14.70
CA THR A 291 -9.45 14.37 14.64
C THR A 291 -10.19 14.33 13.32
N SER A 292 -10.60 13.12 12.92
CA SER A 292 -11.53 12.95 11.81
C SER A 292 -12.82 13.77 12.04
N PRO A 293 -13.35 14.43 11.00
CA PRO A 293 -14.59 15.19 11.12
C PRO A 293 -15.82 14.29 11.36
N TYR A 294 -15.70 12.98 11.12
CA TYR A 294 -16.80 12.02 11.26
C TYR A 294 -16.79 11.30 12.62
N THR A 295 -15.62 11.21 13.27
CA THR A 295 -15.48 10.48 14.55
C THR A 295 -14.27 10.95 15.33
N SER A 296 -14.44 11.14 16.64
CA SER A 296 -13.36 11.55 17.55
C SER A 296 -12.32 10.46 17.82
N ASN A 297 -12.59 9.23 17.38
CA ASN A 297 -11.72 8.08 17.66
C ASN A 297 -10.60 7.91 16.64
N TYR A 298 -10.69 8.55 15.48
CA TYR A 298 -9.67 8.43 14.44
C TYR A 298 -9.03 9.78 14.15
N ILE A 299 -7.77 9.75 13.71
CA ILE A 299 -7.10 10.95 13.23
C ILE A 299 -7.54 11.32 11.81
N LYS A 300 -7.46 12.61 11.48
CA LYS A 300 -7.91 13.18 10.20
C LYS A 300 -7.07 12.72 9.02
N TYR A 301 -5.76 12.58 9.23
CA TYR A 301 -4.77 12.49 8.14
C TYR A 301 -4.59 11.10 7.53
N THR A 302 -5.41 10.10 7.89
CA THR A 302 -5.21 8.72 7.41
C THR A 302 -5.66 8.46 5.98
N GLY A 303 -6.44 9.38 5.39
CA GLY A 303 -7.06 9.19 4.08
C GLY A 303 -8.33 8.34 4.12
N ARG A 304 -8.62 7.69 5.25
CA ARG A 304 -9.83 6.91 5.48
C ARG A 304 -11.10 7.75 5.36
N PHE A 305 -10.98 9.02 5.76
CA PHE A 305 -12.07 10.00 5.88
C PHE A 305 -12.01 11.11 4.85
N GLY A 306 -11.26 10.91 3.76
CA GLY A 306 -11.12 11.93 2.74
C GLY A 306 -10.05 12.96 3.07
N ILE A 307 -9.23 13.30 2.07
CA ILE A 307 -8.18 14.32 2.14
C ILE A 307 -8.23 15.13 0.85
N SER A 308 -8.16 16.45 0.97
CA SER A 308 -7.96 17.37 -0.15
C SER A 308 -6.48 17.69 -0.37
N ALA A 309 -6.14 18.17 -1.57
CA ALA A 309 -4.78 18.68 -1.85
C ALA A 309 -4.36 19.83 -0.92
N TYR A 310 -5.32 20.55 -0.31
CA TYR A 310 -5.05 21.53 0.73
C TYR A 310 -4.55 20.87 2.02
N GLU A 311 -5.31 19.91 2.55
CA GLU A 311 -4.96 19.17 3.77
C GLU A 311 -3.66 18.38 3.62
N GLN A 312 -3.35 17.89 2.42
CA GLN A 312 -2.08 17.21 2.13
C GLN A 312 -0.85 18.08 2.47
N LYS A 313 -0.93 19.40 2.34
CA LYS A 313 0.16 20.32 2.73
C LYS A 313 0.40 20.31 4.24
N HIS A 314 -0.68 20.19 5.02
CA HIS A 314 -0.58 20.09 6.48
C HIS A 314 0.00 18.74 6.90
N ILE A 315 -0.36 17.66 6.19
CA ILE A 315 0.18 16.31 6.45
C ILE A 315 1.70 16.27 6.30
N HIS A 316 2.24 16.94 5.27
CA HIS A 316 3.68 17.04 5.07
C HIS A 316 4.38 17.70 6.26
N SER A 317 3.85 18.85 6.70
CA SER A 317 4.40 19.61 7.83
C SER A 317 4.29 18.83 9.14
N PHE A 318 3.15 18.17 9.37
CA PHE A 318 2.91 17.29 10.51
C PHE A 318 3.91 16.14 10.56
N ALA A 319 4.12 15.43 9.45
CA ALA A 319 5.02 14.30 9.41
C ALA A 319 6.49 14.70 9.67
N GLN A 320 6.91 15.87 9.17
CA GLN A 320 8.24 16.43 9.45
C GLN A 320 8.44 16.74 10.94
N GLU A 321 7.46 17.38 11.57
CA GLU A 321 7.52 17.68 13.00
C GLU A 321 7.49 16.42 13.86
N ALA A 322 6.58 15.50 13.55
CA ALA A 322 6.46 14.20 14.20
C ALA A 322 7.76 13.38 14.06
N GLY A 323 8.30 13.27 12.84
CA GLY A 323 9.53 12.54 12.56
C GLY A 323 10.73 13.13 13.29
N ARG A 324 10.89 14.46 13.30
CA ARG A 324 11.94 15.14 14.10
C ARG A 324 11.78 14.89 15.59
N THR A 325 10.56 14.86 16.09
CA THR A 325 10.27 14.58 17.49
C THR A 325 10.65 13.14 17.84
N LEU A 326 10.16 12.15 17.10
CA LEU A 326 10.46 10.75 17.33
C LEU A 326 11.94 10.41 17.08
N ASN A 327 12.62 11.09 16.16
CA ASN A 327 14.06 10.92 15.95
C ASN A 327 14.88 11.24 17.21
N ARG A 328 14.47 12.25 18.00
CA ARG A 328 15.13 12.59 19.27
C ARG A 328 14.90 11.53 20.36
N GLU A 329 13.88 10.71 20.17
CA GLU A 329 13.49 9.64 21.09
C GLU A 329 14.11 8.29 20.76
N ARG A 330 14.76 8.18 19.59
CA ARG A 330 15.50 6.98 19.19
C ARG A 330 16.68 6.77 20.13
N ILE A 331 16.85 5.52 20.53
CA ILE A 331 17.99 5.07 21.33
C ILE A 331 18.87 4.09 20.55
N GLY A 332 18.36 3.52 19.46
CA GLY A 332 19.02 2.52 18.62
C GLY A 332 19.60 3.10 17.33
N LYS A 333 20.37 2.26 16.62
CA LYS A 333 20.87 2.59 15.27
C LYS A 333 20.04 1.92 14.18
N ARG A 334 19.42 0.79 14.48
CA ARG A 334 18.59 0.01 13.57
C ARG A 334 17.15 0.06 14.07
N THR A 335 16.35 0.89 13.43
CA THR A 335 15.01 1.22 13.91
C THR A 335 13.98 0.69 12.91
N LEU A 336 12.98 -0.02 13.42
CA LEU A 336 11.80 -0.38 12.64
C LEU A 336 10.64 0.56 12.97
N CYS A 337 9.94 1.06 11.96
CA CYS A 337 8.63 1.69 12.10
C CYS A 337 7.56 0.72 11.64
N LEU A 338 6.57 0.46 12.49
CA LEU A 338 5.51 -0.52 12.26
C LEU A 338 4.14 0.16 12.27
N GLY A 339 3.48 0.24 11.11
CA GLY A 339 2.05 0.58 11.00
C GLY A 339 1.16 -0.62 11.33
N THR A 340 -0.14 -0.39 11.53
CA THR A 340 -1.11 -1.47 11.79
C THR A 340 -2.17 -1.56 10.69
N GLY A 341 -2.21 -2.70 9.99
CA GLY A 341 -3.22 -2.98 8.96
C GLY A 341 -3.26 -1.90 7.88
N GLU A 342 -4.41 -1.22 7.78
CA GLU A 342 -4.69 -0.14 6.82
C GLU A 342 -4.00 1.19 7.18
N PHE A 343 -3.49 1.35 8.41
CA PHE A 343 -2.82 2.57 8.86
C PHE A 343 -1.35 2.60 8.41
N MET A 344 -1.16 2.79 7.11
CA MET A 344 0.17 2.67 6.48
C MET A 344 0.83 4.01 6.16
N TYR A 345 0.10 4.96 5.55
CA TYR A 345 0.71 6.15 4.96
C TYR A 345 1.37 7.07 5.99
N ILE A 346 0.66 7.40 7.08
CA ILE A 346 1.17 8.32 8.10
C ILE A 346 2.38 7.75 8.84
N PRO A 347 2.36 6.49 9.33
CA PRO A 347 3.55 5.87 9.92
C PRO A 347 4.74 5.87 8.97
N MET A 348 4.52 5.51 7.70
CA MET A 348 5.55 5.52 6.66
C MET A 348 6.11 6.91 6.40
N LYS A 349 5.25 7.93 6.31
CA LYS A 349 5.67 9.31 6.04
C LYS A 349 6.40 9.92 7.24
N ILE A 350 6.01 9.58 8.48
CA ILE A 350 6.76 9.96 9.69
C ILE A 350 8.12 9.26 9.71
N ALA A 351 8.16 7.95 9.41
CA ALA A 351 9.39 7.17 9.37
C ALA A 351 10.43 7.74 8.38
N ALA A 352 9.98 8.26 7.23
CA ALA A 352 10.84 8.94 6.27
C ALA A 352 11.51 10.23 6.82
N GLU A 353 10.95 10.83 7.87
CA GLU A 353 11.44 12.07 8.50
C GLU A 353 12.18 11.78 9.83
N MET A 354 12.41 10.50 10.16
CA MET A 354 13.10 10.06 11.38
C MET A 354 14.62 9.88 11.19
N GLY A 355 15.17 10.28 10.03
CA GLY A 355 16.58 10.19 9.69
C GLY A 355 16.98 8.85 9.08
N GLU A 356 18.28 8.54 9.09
CA GLU A 356 18.84 7.36 8.43
C GLU A 356 18.59 6.06 9.22
N ASN A 357 18.78 4.93 8.52
CA ASN A 357 18.72 3.56 9.07
C ASN A 357 17.35 3.20 9.67
N ILE A 358 16.28 3.71 9.04
CA ILE A 358 14.89 3.38 9.34
C ILE A 358 14.36 2.43 8.27
N LEU A 359 13.80 1.31 8.71
CA LEU A 359 12.92 0.50 7.87
C LEU A 359 11.47 0.68 8.31
N TYR A 360 10.55 0.52 7.38
CA TYR A 360 9.13 0.60 7.59
C TYR A 360 8.44 -0.67 7.08
N GLN A 361 7.50 -1.17 7.86
CA GLN A 361 6.46 -2.06 7.36
C GLN A 361 5.13 -1.84 8.09
N SER A 362 4.05 -2.46 7.60
CA SER A 362 2.77 -2.57 8.30
C SER A 362 2.48 -4.01 8.67
N THR A 363 1.60 -4.21 9.64
CA THR A 363 1.00 -5.50 9.92
C THR A 363 -0.08 -5.81 8.88
N THR A 364 -0.42 -7.09 8.69
CA THR A 364 -1.35 -7.49 7.62
C THR A 364 -2.19 -8.70 8.01
N ARG A 365 -3.36 -8.82 7.39
CA ARG A 365 -4.26 -9.97 7.52
C ARG A 365 -3.89 -11.17 6.63
N SER A 366 -2.84 -11.05 5.82
CA SER A 366 -2.53 -11.99 4.73
C SER A 366 -1.66 -13.15 5.23
N PRO A 367 -2.15 -14.39 5.37
CA PRO A 367 -1.35 -15.49 5.89
C PRO A 367 -0.35 -16.03 4.86
N ILE A 368 0.94 -15.98 5.17
CA ILE A 368 2.05 -16.44 4.32
C ILE A 368 2.89 -17.51 5.03
N HIS A 369 3.26 -18.57 4.30
CA HIS A 369 4.18 -19.59 4.81
C HIS A 369 5.60 -19.03 4.92
N PRO A 370 6.28 -19.13 6.08
CA PRO A 370 7.68 -18.73 6.21
C PRO A 370 8.63 -19.87 5.79
N VAL A 371 9.79 -19.53 5.25
CA VAL A 371 10.87 -20.46 4.89
C VAL A 371 12.20 -19.86 5.29
N SER A 372 12.84 -20.40 6.33
CA SER A 372 14.08 -19.81 6.88
C SER A 372 15.34 -20.08 6.05
N ASN A 373 15.35 -21.14 5.21
CA ASN A 373 16.57 -21.66 4.59
C ASN A 373 16.66 -21.38 3.08
N ASP A 374 15.77 -20.55 2.53
CA ASP A 374 15.76 -20.18 1.12
C ASP A 374 15.94 -18.67 0.97
N VAL A 375 17.10 -18.27 0.46
CA VAL A 375 17.46 -16.86 0.24
C VAL A 375 16.61 -16.20 -0.85
N ASN A 376 16.02 -16.98 -1.75
CA ASN A 376 15.18 -16.46 -2.84
C ASN A 376 13.69 -16.42 -2.46
N TYR A 377 13.34 -16.85 -1.24
CA TYR A 377 11.98 -16.83 -0.74
C TYR A 377 11.74 -15.59 0.13
N ALA A 378 10.62 -14.91 -0.09
CA ALA A 378 10.44 -13.57 0.47
C ALA A 378 10.28 -13.53 2.00
N ILE A 379 9.65 -14.54 2.60
CA ILE A 379 9.26 -14.54 4.01
C ILE A 379 10.04 -15.61 4.78
N HIS A 380 10.93 -15.21 5.67
CA HIS A 380 11.81 -16.11 6.42
C HIS A 380 11.25 -16.48 7.80
N ASN A 381 10.47 -15.59 8.41
CA ASN A 381 9.79 -15.81 9.68
C ASN A 381 8.48 -15.01 9.72
N HIS A 382 7.59 -15.37 10.64
CA HIS A 382 6.39 -14.60 10.93
C HIS A 382 5.99 -14.70 12.39
N PHE A 383 5.15 -13.78 12.80
CA PHE A 383 4.44 -13.79 14.07
C PHE A 383 2.96 -13.58 13.78
N SER A 384 2.10 -14.24 14.54
CA SER A 384 0.65 -14.14 14.37
C SER A 384 -0.01 -13.82 15.70
N TYR A 385 -1.02 -12.96 15.68
CA TYR A 385 -1.73 -12.49 16.86
C TYR A 385 -3.13 -12.00 16.49
N PRO A 386 -4.10 -12.00 17.42
CA PRO A 386 -5.40 -11.35 17.21
C PRO A 386 -5.25 -9.86 16.90
N SER A 387 -5.99 -9.33 15.92
CA SER A 387 -5.96 -7.91 15.57
C SER A 387 -6.41 -7.05 16.77
N PRO A 388 -5.70 -5.95 17.06
CA PRO A 388 -6.16 -4.99 18.08
C PRO A 388 -7.54 -4.40 17.80
N GLU A 389 -7.90 -4.24 16.53
CA GLU A 389 -9.17 -3.66 16.07
C GLU A 389 -10.33 -4.67 16.10
N ASP A 390 -10.04 -5.96 15.92
CA ASP A 390 -11.00 -7.06 15.91
C ASP A 390 -10.29 -8.39 16.25
N SER A 391 -10.51 -8.89 17.46
CA SER A 391 -9.84 -10.10 17.96
C SER A 391 -10.23 -11.39 17.22
N THR A 392 -11.27 -11.36 16.38
CA THR A 392 -11.66 -12.50 15.53
C THR A 392 -10.78 -12.62 14.28
N ILE A 393 -10.06 -11.55 13.93
CA ILE A 393 -9.15 -11.47 12.80
C ILE A 393 -7.73 -11.74 13.28
N THR A 394 -6.99 -12.60 12.56
CA THR A 394 -5.55 -12.80 12.81
C THR A 394 -4.73 -11.84 11.95
N ASN A 395 -3.88 -11.06 12.60
CA ASN A 395 -2.85 -10.26 11.96
C ASN A 395 -1.47 -10.91 12.06
N TYR A 396 -0.60 -10.49 11.15
CA TYR A 396 0.75 -10.97 11.03
C TYR A 396 1.73 -9.81 10.85
N PHE A 397 2.95 -10.00 11.34
CA PHE A 397 4.14 -9.30 10.86
C PHE A 397 5.22 -10.32 10.51
N TYR A 398 6.14 -9.91 9.65
CA TYR A 398 7.09 -10.81 8.98
C TYR A 398 8.51 -10.27 9.07
N ASN A 399 9.48 -11.18 8.86
CA ASN A 399 10.91 -10.87 8.70
C ASN A 399 11.48 -9.97 9.81
N ILE A 400 11.15 -10.30 11.06
CA ILE A 400 11.74 -9.69 12.25
C ILE A 400 12.35 -10.80 13.08
N SER A 401 13.67 -10.86 13.13
CA SER A 401 14.43 -11.79 13.96
C SER A 401 15.08 -11.07 15.15
N PRO A 402 15.43 -11.79 16.22
CA PRO A 402 16.26 -11.24 17.29
C PRO A 402 17.51 -10.59 16.72
N TYR A 403 17.85 -9.42 17.25
CA TYR A 403 19.00 -8.60 16.83
C TYR A 403 18.90 -7.94 15.46
N ASP A 404 17.81 -8.07 14.68
CA ASP A 404 17.67 -7.30 13.43
C ASP A 404 17.50 -5.80 13.72
N TYR A 405 16.75 -5.49 14.78
CA TYR A 405 16.42 -4.12 15.21
C TYR A 405 16.78 -3.90 16.67
N ASP A 406 17.22 -2.68 16.97
CA ASP A 406 17.49 -2.22 18.33
C ASP A 406 16.21 -1.70 18.99
N GLU A 407 15.28 -1.17 18.19
CA GLU A 407 14.01 -0.61 18.67
C GLU A 407 12.92 -0.66 17.58
N VAL A 408 11.66 -0.61 18.00
CA VAL A 408 10.51 -0.48 17.10
C VAL A 408 9.59 0.65 17.53
N PHE A 409 9.13 1.46 16.59
CA PHE A 409 8.03 2.42 16.76
C PHE A 409 6.75 1.83 16.19
N VAL A 410 5.84 1.43 17.07
CA VAL A 410 4.53 0.87 16.71
C VAL A 410 3.52 2.01 16.69
N PHE A 411 2.96 2.29 15.51
CA PHE A 411 2.02 3.38 15.30
C PHE A 411 0.59 2.85 15.33
N ILE A 412 -0.24 3.42 16.21
CA ILE A 412 -1.65 3.03 16.35
C ILE A 412 -2.54 4.20 15.91
N GLU A 413 -3.46 3.94 14.98
CA GLU A 413 -4.35 4.97 14.41
C GLU A 413 -5.29 5.62 15.43
N ARG A 414 -5.68 4.85 16.46
CA ARG A 414 -6.70 5.20 17.46
C ARG A 414 -6.41 4.58 18.81
N ASP A 415 -7.00 5.10 19.87
CA ASP A 415 -6.93 4.45 21.18
C ASP A 415 -7.78 3.17 21.19
N LEU A 416 -7.12 2.03 21.36
CA LEU A 416 -7.74 0.70 21.44
C LEU A 416 -7.69 0.12 22.87
N GLY A 417 -7.04 0.82 23.81
CA GLY A 417 -6.73 0.30 25.14
C GLY A 417 -5.56 -0.70 25.15
N GLU A 418 -4.96 -0.90 26.33
CA GLU A 418 -3.78 -1.75 26.50
C GLU A 418 -4.06 -3.23 26.27
N GLU A 419 -5.26 -3.70 26.64
CA GLU A 419 -5.65 -5.11 26.49
C GLU A 419 -5.70 -5.53 25.01
N ALA A 420 -6.23 -4.66 24.14
CA ALA A 420 -6.32 -4.92 22.70
C ALA A 420 -4.94 -4.96 22.03
N LEU A 421 -3.99 -4.14 22.49
CA LEU A 421 -2.62 -4.11 21.96
C LEU A 421 -1.73 -5.24 22.50
N SER A 422 -2.08 -5.79 23.67
CA SER A 422 -1.28 -6.79 24.39
C SER A 422 -0.81 -7.95 23.50
N PRO A 423 -1.63 -8.58 22.64
CA PRO A 423 -1.17 -9.69 21.80
C PRO A 423 -0.07 -9.30 20.80
N LEU A 424 -0.17 -8.12 20.18
CA LEU A 424 0.88 -7.60 19.29
C LEU A 424 2.18 -7.35 20.07
N LEU A 425 2.07 -6.66 21.22
CA LEU A 425 3.23 -6.32 22.03
C LEU A 425 3.93 -7.59 22.55
N GLN A 426 3.19 -8.61 22.98
CA GLN A 426 3.75 -9.90 23.41
C GLN A 426 4.60 -10.55 22.31
N GLN A 427 4.17 -10.52 21.05
CA GLN A 427 4.98 -11.06 19.96
C GLN A 427 6.25 -10.23 19.73
N LEU A 428 6.13 -8.89 19.70
CA LEU A 428 7.28 -8.00 19.51
C LEU A 428 8.32 -8.13 20.63
N GLN A 429 7.89 -8.35 21.88
CA GLN A 429 8.75 -8.55 23.04
C GLN A 429 9.67 -9.76 22.92
N THR A 430 9.36 -10.71 22.04
CA THR A 430 10.20 -11.88 21.82
C THR A 430 11.41 -11.59 20.93
N VAL A 431 11.38 -10.51 20.15
CA VAL A 431 12.36 -10.25 19.08
C VAL A 431 13.00 -8.87 19.11
N ILE A 432 12.37 -7.87 19.72
CA ILE A 432 12.86 -6.48 19.76
C ILE A 432 13.03 -6.02 21.20
N PRO A 433 14.21 -5.48 21.58
CA PRO A 433 14.53 -5.16 22.98
C PRO A 433 13.92 -3.84 23.47
N PHE A 434 13.50 -2.94 22.58
CA PHE A 434 12.86 -1.68 22.97
C PHE A 434 11.64 -1.37 22.10
N ILE A 435 10.50 -1.10 22.72
CA ILE A 435 9.24 -0.86 22.02
C ILE A 435 8.70 0.52 22.36
N HIS A 436 8.65 1.38 21.34
CA HIS A 436 7.98 2.66 21.37
C HIS A 436 6.55 2.51 20.87
N ILE A 437 5.57 2.96 21.64
CA ILE A 437 4.15 2.98 21.24
C ILE A 437 3.80 4.43 20.89
N VAL A 438 3.46 4.68 19.62
CA VAL A 438 3.09 6.00 19.11
C VAL A 438 1.58 6.08 18.95
N SER A 439 0.94 6.92 19.75
CA SER A 439 -0.47 7.26 19.67
C SER A 439 -0.67 8.72 19.28
N PHE A 440 -1.92 9.11 19.03
CA PHE A 440 -2.27 10.46 18.63
C PHE A 440 -3.29 11.07 19.60
N SER A 441 -3.05 12.31 20.02
CA SER A 441 -4.00 13.10 20.82
C SER A 441 -4.76 14.07 19.95
N ASN A 442 -6.02 14.27 20.29
CA ASN A 442 -6.95 15.12 19.56
C ASN A 442 -6.60 16.61 19.73
N SER A 443 -6.48 17.33 18.61
CA SER A 443 -6.54 18.79 18.57
C SER A 443 -7.67 19.25 17.65
N ILE A 444 -8.45 20.24 18.07
CA ILE A 444 -9.37 20.93 17.16
C ILE A 444 -8.52 21.78 16.22
N GLU A 445 -8.67 21.59 14.92
CA GLU A 445 -8.01 22.42 13.90
C GLU A 445 -8.48 23.86 14.09
N LYS A 446 -7.57 24.79 14.40
CA LYS A 446 -7.93 26.21 14.41
C LYS A 446 -8.08 26.62 12.95
N GLU A 447 -9.31 26.90 12.51
CA GLU A 447 -9.56 27.56 11.23
C GLU A 447 -8.71 28.84 11.19
N GLY A 448 -7.77 28.90 10.25
CA GLY A 448 -6.87 30.02 10.00
C GLY A 448 -7.11 30.59 8.62
#